data_AF-A0AAW7K580-F1
#
_entry.id   AF-A0AAW7K580-F1
#
_cell.length_a   1.000
_cell.length_b   1.000
_cell.length_c   1.000
_cell.angle_alpha   90.00
_cell.angle_beta   90.00
_cell.angle_gamma   90.00
#
_symmetry.space_group_name_H-M   'P 1'
#
loop_
_entity.id
_entity.type
_entity.pdbx_description
1 polymer ?
#
loop_
_entity_poly.entity_id
_entity_poly.type
_entity_poly.pdbx_seq_one_letter_code
_entity_poly.pdbx_strand_id
1 'polypeptide(L)' 'MDDVIYDENVNYDALEQHTYEDSGDAVFYTCPICGGEYLATFITEQDGRTMCIDCWNERYGD' A
#
# COMPACT_ATOMS: atom_id res chain seq x y z
N MET A 1 -9.46 1.60 -17.94
CA MET A 1 -8.51 2.47 -17.23
C MET A 1 -8.98 2.41 -15.81
N ASP A 2 -8.56 1.33 -15.14
CA ASP A 2 -8.92 1.07 -13.76
C ASP A 2 -8.21 2.12 -12.94
N ASP A 3 -9.00 3.06 -12.40
CA ASP A 3 -8.51 4.14 -11.57
C ASP A 3 -8.01 3.49 -10.29
N VAL A 4 -6.68 3.30 -10.21
CA VAL A 4 -6.03 2.82 -8.99
C VAL A 4 -6.34 3.89 -7.94
N ILE A 5 -7.13 3.53 -6.92
CA ILE A 5 -7.49 4.46 -5.86
C ILE A 5 -6.26 4.61 -4.97
N TYR A 6 -5.54 5.71 -5.19
CA TYR A 6 -4.41 6.13 -4.37
C TYR A 6 -4.91 6.94 -3.18
N ASP A 7 -4.40 6.63 -1.99
CA ASP A 7 -4.57 7.47 -0.82
C ASP A 7 -3.59 8.65 -0.91
N GLU A 8 -4.12 9.87 -1.02
CA GLU A 8 -3.29 11.07 -1.20
C GLU A 8 -2.35 11.38 -0.03
N ASN A 9 -2.59 10.79 1.15
CA ASN A 9 -1.71 10.94 2.30
C ASN A 9 -0.54 9.95 2.27
N VAL A 10 -0.63 8.88 1.48
CA VAL A 10 0.44 7.90 1.36
C VAL A 10 1.54 8.43 0.44
N ASN A 11 2.76 8.50 0.97
CA ASN A 11 3.93 8.77 0.17
C ASN A 11 4.39 7.50 -0.59
N TYR A 12 3.71 7.17 -1.68
CA TYR A 12 4.01 6.03 -2.55
C TYR A 12 5.41 6.07 -3.17
N ASP A 13 5.99 7.26 -3.36
CA ASP A 13 7.36 7.44 -3.89
C ASP A 13 8.43 6.95 -2.89
N ALA A 14 8.13 7.03 -1.59
CA ALA A 14 9.03 6.55 -0.53
C ALA A 14 8.93 5.03 -0.29
N LEU A 15 7.94 4.35 -0.89
CA LEU A 15 7.74 2.91 -0.76
C LEU A 15 8.47 2.15 -1.86
N GLU A 16 8.88 0.93 -1.56
CA GLU A 16 9.42 0.04 -2.59
C GLU A 16 8.29 -0.45 -3.49
N GLN A 17 8.40 -0.14 -4.79
CA GLN A 17 7.42 -0.45 -5.82
C GLN A 17 7.84 -1.68 -6.62
N HIS A 18 6.91 -2.63 -6.79
CA HIS A 18 7.08 -3.85 -7.56
C HIS A 18 6.00 -3.94 -8.64
N THR A 19 6.39 -4.29 -9.85
CA THR A 19 5.48 -4.53 -10.99
C THR A 19 5.81 -5.86 -11.61
N TYR A 20 4.79 -6.65 -11.95
CA TYR A 20 4.98 -7.93 -12.63
C TYR A 20 4.38 -7.89 -14.03
N GLU A 21 5.09 -8.45 -14.99
CA GLU A 21 4.65 -8.50 -16.40
C GLU A 21 3.29 -9.21 -16.55
N ASP A 22 3.01 -10.19 -15.68
CA ASP A 22 1.75 -10.96 -15.65
C ASP A 22 0.60 -10.22 -14.93
N SER A 23 0.92 -9.21 -14.10
CA SER A 23 -0.08 -8.42 -13.34
C SER A 23 -0.63 -7.22 -14.13
N GLY A 24 -0.22 -7.04 -15.39
CA GLY A 24 -0.63 -5.91 -16.21
C GLY A 24 -0.04 -4.59 -15.69
N ASP A 25 -0.89 -3.60 -15.44
CA ASP A 25 -0.51 -2.25 -14.97
C ASP A 25 -0.57 -2.12 -13.43
N ALA A 26 -0.74 -3.23 -12.71
CA ALA A 26 -0.85 -3.20 -11.26
C ALA A 26 0.53 -2.98 -10.62
N VAL A 27 0.62 -1.93 -9.80
CA VAL A 27 1.80 -1.62 -8.97
C VAL A 27 1.55 -2.12 -7.55
N PHE A 28 2.44 -2.97 -7.08
CA PHE A 28 2.51 -3.45 -5.71
C PHE A 28 3.51 -2.62 -4.93
N TYR A 29 3.24 -2.43 -3.65
CA TYR A 29 4.01 -1.61 -2.75
C TYR A 29 4.33 -2.42 -1.50
N THR A 30 5.58 -2.35 -1.06
CA THR A 30 6.01 -3.06 0.14
C THR A 30 5.69 -2.23 1.38
N CYS A 31 4.94 -2.82 2.31
CA CYS A 31 4.63 -2.21 3.60
C CYS A 31 5.90 -2.06 4.45
N PRO A 32 6.23 -0.86 4.94
CA PRO A 32 7.45 -0.63 5.71
C PRO A 32 7.38 -1.21 7.15
N ILE A 33 6.19 -1.64 7.61
CA ILE A 33 5.97 -2.18 8.95
C ILE A 33 6.16 -3.70 8.98
N CYS A 34 5.43 -4.42 8.12
CA CYS A 34 5.46 -5.88 8.08
C CYS A 34 6.32 -6.46 6.95
N GLY A 35 6.69 -5.66 5.94
CA GLY A 35 7.41 -6.11 4.75
C GLY A 35 6.54 -6.87 3.73
N GLY A 36 5.22 -6.91 3.91
CA GLY A 36 4.30 -7.54 2.96
C GLY A 36 4.05 -6.65 1.73
N GLU A 37 3.76 -7.27 0.59
CA GLU A 37 3.47 -6.59 -0.68
C GLU A 37 1.96 -6.40 -0.86
N TYR A 38 1.53 -5.16 -1.09
CA TYR A 38 0.12 -4.79 -1.18
C TYR A 38 -0.12 -3.82 -2.34
N LEU A 39 -1.30 -3.84 -2.94
CA LEU A 39 -1.69 -2.82 -3.92
C LEU A 39 -1.90 -1.47 -3.23
N ALA A 40 -1.80 -0.37 -3.99
CA ALA A 40 -2.02 0.99 -3.48
C ALA A 40 -3.33 1.15 -2.68
N THR A 41 -4.41 0.49 -3.14
CA THR A 41 -5.73 0.52 -2.49
C THR A 41 -5.76 -0.12 -1.10
N PHE A 42 -4.76 -0.92 -0.75
CA PHE A 42 -4.62 -1.59 0.54
C PHE A 42 -3.52 -0.98 1.40
N ILE A 43 -2.89 0.11 0.94
CA ILE A 43 -1.96 0.90 1.74
C ILE A 43 -2.66 2.19 2.15
N THR A 44 -2.52 2.52 3.42
CA THR A 44 -3.07 3.74 4.00
C THR A 44 -1.99 4.43 4.83
N GLU A 45 -2.15 5.73 5.02
CA GLU A 45 -1.31 6.51 5.92
C GLU A 45 -2.15 6.93 7.11
N GLN A 46 -1.65 6.64 8.31
CA GLN A 46 -2.29 7.11 9.52
C GLN A 46 -1.26 7.68 10.48
N ASP A 47 -1.47 8.94 10.89
CA ASP A 47 -0.58 9.67 11.79
C ASP A 47 0.84 9.82 11.23
N GLY A 48 0.98 10.04 9.92
CA GLY A 48 2.27 10.14 9.23
C GLY A 48 2.98 8.79 9.09
N ARG A 49 2.28 7.68 9.32
CA ARG A 49 2.82 6.32 9.20
C ARG A 49 2.08 5.56 8.12
N THR A 50 2.80 5.28 7.05
CA THR A 50 2.32 4.39 5.99
C THR A 50 2.30 2.95 6.46
N MET A 51 1.16 2.28 6.30
CA MET A 51 0.96 0.89 6.68
C MET A 51 -0.04 0.20 5.75
N CYS A 52 0.06 -1.11 5.64
CA CYS A 52 -0.95 -1.89 4.94
C CYS A 52 -2.22 -2.04 5.78
N ILE A 53 -3.31 -2.41 5.11
CA ILE A 53 -4.61 -2.69 5.73
C ILE A 53 -4.53 -3.78 6.80
N ASP A 54 -3.59 -4.72 6.67
CA ASP A 54 -3.36 -5.79 7.64
C ASP A 54 -2.80 -5.21 8.95
N CYS A 55 -1.68 -4.47 8.89
CA CYS A 55 -1.12 -3.78 10.03
C CYS A 55 -2.09 -2.76 10.64
N TRP A 56 -2.92 -2.12 9.79
CA TRP A 56 -3.96 -1.23 10.26
C TRP A 56 -5.02 -2.01 11.05
N ASN A 57 -5.53 -3.14 10.55
CA ASN A 57 -6.49 -3.98 11.27
C ASN A 57 -5.89 -4.59 12.54
N GLU A 58 -4.63 -5.03 12.53
CA GLU A 58 -3.98 -5.52 13.75
C GLU A 58 -3.86 -4.44 14.83
N ARG A 59 -3.79 -3.17 14.43
CA ARG A 59 -3.60 -2.03 15.33
C ARG A 59 -4.91 -1.37 15.76
N TYR A 60 -5.91 -1.35 14.88
CA TYR A 60 -7.15 -0.60 15.01
C TYR A 60 -8.43 -1.43 14.80
N GLY A 61 -8.29 -2.67 14.32
CA GLY A 61 -9.39 -3.62 14.17
C GLY A 61 -9.72 -4.24 15.53
N ASP A 62 -10.74 -3.66 16.17
CA ASP A 62 -11.41 -4.19 17.37
C ASP A 62 -12.36 -5.34 17.00
#